data_AF-A0A432TPS9-F1
#
_entry.id   AF-A0A432TPS9-F1
#
_cell.length_a   1.000
_cell.length_b   1.000
_cell.length_c   1.000
_cell.angle_alpha   90.00
_cell.angle_beta   90.00
_cell.angle_gamma   90.00
#
_symmetry.space_group_name_H-M   'P 1'
#
loop_
_entity.id
_entity.type
_entity.pdbx_description
1 polymer ?
#
loop_
_entity_poly.entity_id
_entity_poly.type
_entity_poly.pdbx_seq_one_letter_code
_entity_poly.pdbx_strand_id
1 'polypeptide(L)'
;HPSWLQIAVTVKAKSSIKTILKEESTSELIQLGEYLLTNALQYQGGDKPIDDEKWQRCLEDLKCTSKEELYMKIGLSEILVSIALNKLQSENGTDLIKSINIRQTKGKSISFAHCCYPIPGDKVAGILTSTKGLVMHRFDCGNLIHAKQKNEQWLEIDWKADGSEEFEALIRVQVENRRGMLASIANVIAKININIEHLEVEEKDHSMKALNLVIGVANISQLDEAMYEIKSLEFVQLVERI
;
A
#
# COMPACT_ATOMS: atom_id res chain seq x y z
N HIS A 1 9.89 10.54 -15.12
CA HIS A 1 8.45 10.12 -15.08
C HIS A 1 8.13 9.14 -16.21
N PRO A 2 7.41 8.03 -15.96
CA PRO A 2 7.16 6.95 -16.94
C PRO A 2 6.46 7.41 -18.24
N SER A 3 5.66 8.47 -18.18
CA SER A 3 4.96 9.05 -19.34
C SER A 3 5.90 9.63 -20.42
N TRP A 4 7.18 9.88 -20.12
CA TRP A 4 8.16 10.38 -21.10
C TRP A 4 8.42 9.39 -22.25
N LEU A 5 8.19 8.09 -22.03
CA LEU A 5 8.28 7.08 -23.09
C LEU A 5 7.21 7.25 -24.18
N GLN A 6 6.08 7.88 -23.85
CA GLN A 6 5.00 8.16 -24.79
C GLN A 6 5.28 9.39 -25.65
N ILE A 7 6.15 10.30 -25.18
CA ILE A 7 6.47 11.57 -25.84
C ILE A 7 7.75 11.45 -26.69
N ALA A 8 8.69 10.60 -26.28
CA ALA A 8 9.96 10.44 -26.99
C ALA A 8 9.79 9.81 -28.37
N VAL A 9 10.34 10.44 -29.41
CA VAL A 9 10.20 9.99 -30.81
C VAL A 9 11.38 9.10 -31.25
N THR A 10 12.61 9.42 -30.83
CA THR A 10 13.81 8.72 -31.32
C THR A 10 14.15 7.49 -30.51
N VAL A 11 14.71 6.47 -31.17
CA VAL A 11 15.16 5.21 -30.53
C VAL A 11 16.22 5.47 -29.47
N LYS A 12 17.15 6.39 -29.73
CA LYS A 12 18.18 6.80 -28.76
C LYS A 12 17.58 7.46 -27.52
N ALA A 13 16.63 8.39 -27.68
CA ALA A 13 15.96 9.03 -26.55
C ALA A 13 15.15 8.03 -25.72
N LYS A 14 14.39 7.13 -26.38
CA LYS A 14 13.66 6.06 -25.68
C LYS A 14 14.59 5.12 -24.92
N SER A 15 15.74 4.76 -25.51
CA SER A 15 16.73 3.91 -24.82
C SER A 15 17.32 4.61 -23.60
N SER A 16 17.72 5.88 -23.73
CA SER A 16 18.26 6.65 -22.60
C SER A 16 17.21 6.86 -21.50
N ILE A 17 15.95 7.14 -21.86
CA ILE A 17 14.85 7.23 -20.90
C ILE A 17 14.63 5.89 -20.21
N LYS A 18 14.66 4.76 -20.93
CA LYS A 18 14.58 3.43 -20.31
C LYS A 18 15.74 3.15 -19.37
N THR A 19 16.97 3.51 -19.74
CA THR A 19 18.15 3.35 -18.88
C THR A 19 18.01 4.18 -17.62
N ILE A 20 17.63 5.45 -17.74
CA ILE A 20 17.44 6.35 -16.59
C ILE A 20 16.30 5.86 -15.71
N LEU A 21 15.13 5.50 -16.28
CA LEU A 21 14.02 4.93 -15.50
C LEU A 21 14.40 3.61 -14.83
N LYS A 22 15.27 2.81 -15.47
CA LYS A 22 15.79 1.57 -14.90
C LYS A 22 16.77 1.86 -13.76
N GLU A 23 17.66 2.84 -13.89
CA GLU A 23 18.59 3.28 -12.84
C GLU A 23 17.84 3.92 -11.66
N GLU A 24 16.86 4.77 -11.94
CA GLU A 24 15.98 5.43 -10.97
C GLU A 24 15.16 4.38 -10.19
N SER A 25 14.53 3.43 -10.88
CA SER A 25 13.84 2.30 -10.22
C SER A 25 14.81 1.37 -9.48
N THR A 26 16.05 1.21 -9.94
CA THR A 26 17.04 0.39 -9.23
C THR A 26 17.40 1.01 -7.88
N SER A 27 17.64 2.33 -7.83
CA SER A 27 17.90 3.04 -6.58
C SER A 27 16.71 2.96 -5.63
N GLU A 28 15.49 3.16 -6.14
CA GLU A 28 14.26 3.03 -5.35
C GLU A 28 14.05 1.63 -4.78
N LEU A 29 14.31 0.59 -5.57
CA LEU A 29 14.18 -0.81 -5.14
C LEU A 29 15.21 -1.19 -4.08
N ILE A 30 16.45 -0.70 -4.20
CA ILE A 30 17.48 -0.86 -3.15
C ILE A 30 17.01 -0.17 -1.87
N GLN A 31 16.56 1.08 -1.95
CA GLN A 31 16.09 1.83 -0.77
C GLN A 31 14.87 1.17 -0.12
N LEU A 32 13.95 0.62 -0.92
CA LEU A 32 12.82 -0.15 -0.42
C LEU A 32 13.29 -1.43 0.28
N GLY A 33 14.18 -2.21 -0.35
CA GLY A 33 14.68 -3.45 0.23
C GLY A 33 15.45 -3.25 1.53
N GLU A 34 16.30 -2.23 1.58
CA GLU A 34 17.00 -1.79 2.79
C GLU A 34 16.00 -1.40 3.88
N TYR A 35 15.00 -0.58 3.54
CA TYR A 35 13.97 -0.14 4.46
C TYR A 35 13.18 -1.33 5.03
N LEU A 36 12.75 -2.26 4.18
CA LEU A 36 12.00 -3.45 4.60
C LEU A 36 12.83 -4.34 5.53
N LEU A 37 14.09 -4.62 5.17
CA LEU A 37 14.95 -5.47 5.99
C LEU A 37 15.29 -4.81 7.33
N THR A 38 15.57 -3.50 7.33
CA THR A 38 15.88 -2.74 8.55
C THR A 38 14.70 -2.75 9.52
N ASN A 39 13.49 -2.47 9.04
CA ASN A 39 12.29 -2.52 9.88
C ASN A 39 12.02 -3.93 10.43
N ALA A 40 12.25 -4.96 9.61
CA ALA A 40 12.05 -6.34 10.02
C ALA A 40 13.08 -6.75 11.10
N LEU A 41 14.34 -6.32 10.96
CA LEU A 41 15.39 -6.50 11.97
C LEU A 41 15.04 -5.82 13.29
N GLN A 42 14.61 -4.56 13.25
CA GLN A 42 14.22 -3.80 14.43
C GLN A 42 13.03 -4.42 15.16
N TYR A 43 12.08 -4.98 14.42
CA TYR A 43 10.90 -5.65 14.99
C TYR A 43 11.28 -6.88 15.83
N GLN A 44 12.27 -7.67 15.41
CA GLN A 44 12.65 -8.91 16.10
C GLN A 44 13.84 -8.80 17.07
N GLY A 45 14.86 -8.03 16.70
CA GLY A 45 16.16 -8.01 17.40
C GLY A 45 16.42 -6.74 18.22
N GLY A 46 15.58 -5.71 18.08
CA GLY A 46 15.89 -4.35 18.50
C GLY A 46 17.05 -3.75 17.69
N ASP A 47 17.66 -2.66 18.17
CA ASP A 47 18.81 -2.00 17.53
C ASP A 47 20.15 -2.74 17.78
N LYS A 48 20.11 -4.07 17.90
CA LYS A 48 21.35 -4.85 18.06
C LYS A 48 22.10 -4.89 16.73
N PRO A 49 23.36 -4.43 16.68
CA PRO A 49 24.16 -4.52 15.46
C PRO A 49 24.38 -5.99 15.10
N ILE A 50 24.22 -6.31 13.82
CA ILE A 50 24.58 -7.62 13.27
C ILE A 50 26.07 -7.59 12.95
N ASP A 51 26.78 -8.61 13.41
CA ASP A 51 28.21 -8.76 13.12
C ASP A 51 28.49 -8.98 11.62
N ASP A 52 29.69 -8.62 11.19
CA ASP A 52 30.08 -8.73 9.78
C ASP A 52 30.16 -10.18 9.29
N GLU A 53 30.42 -11.14 10.19
CA GLU A 53 30.49 -12.56 9.87
C GLU A 53 29.12 -13.12 9.46
N LYS A 54 28.04 -12.78 10.19
CA LYS A 54 26.67 -13.13 9.83
C LYS A 54 26.25 -12.48 8.53
N TRP A 55 26.63 -11.22 8.30
CA TRP A 55 26.40 -10.55 7.02
C TRP A 55 27.06 -11.30 5.87
N GLN A 56 28.35 -11.62 6.01
CA GLN A 56 29.11 -12.32 4.97
C GLN A 56 28.49 -13.70 4.67
N ARG A 57 28.18 -14.47 5.71
CA ARG A 57 27.50 -15.77 5.57
C ARG A 57 26.13 -15.65 4.90
N CYS A 58 25.33 -14.65 5.28
CA CYS A 58 24.02 -14.42 4.67
C CYS A 58 24.14 -14.11 3.17
N LEU A 59 25.09 -13.24 2.80
CA LEU A 59 25.34 -12.89 1.40
C LEU A 59 25.82 -14.10 0.59
N GLU A 60 26.71 -14.91 1.14
CA GLU A 60 27.17 -16.17 0.52
C GLU A 60 26.01 -17.16 0.31
N ASP A 61 25.21 -17.42 1.35
CA ASP A 61 24.05 -18.32 1.30
C ASP A 61 23.00 -17.87 0.27
N LEU A 62 22.77 -16.56 0.17
CA LEU A 62 21.81 -15.94 -0.74
C LEU A 62 22.40 -15.58 -2.11
N LYS A 63 23.67 -15.94 -2.37
CA LYS A 63 24.39 -15.68 -3.62
C LYS A 63 24.32 -14.21 -4.03
N CYS A 64 24.61 -13.33 -3.07
CA CYS A 64 24.68 -11.88 -3.26
C CYS A 64 26.14 -11.44 -3.07
N THR A 65 26.62 -10.57 -3.95
CA THR A 65 28.00 -10.06 -3.92
C THR A 65 28.15 -8.86 -2.97
N SER A 66 27.05 -8.18 -2.64
CA SER A 66 27.04 -7.04 -1.72
C SER A 66 25.69 -6.90 -1.00
N LYS A 67 25.63 -6.03 0.02
CA LYS A 67 24.38 -5.70 0.73
C LYS A 67 23.38 -5.02 -0.20
N GLU A 68 23.85 -4.16 -1.09
CA GLU A 68 23.03 -3.47 -2.09
C GLU A 68 22.38 -4.47 -3.06
N GLU A 69 23.10 -5.52 -3.47
CA GLU A 69 22.51 -6.58 -4.30
C GLU A 69 21.41 -7.34 -3.55
N LEU A 70 21.62 -7.64 -2.26
CA LEU A 70 20.58 -8.25 -1.43
C LEU A 70 19.35 -7.33 -1.32
N TYR A 71 19.54 -6.04 -1.04
CA TYR A 71 18.45 -5.08 -0.96
C TYR A 71 17.69 -4.98 -2.28
N MET A 72 18.38 -4.96 -3.42
CA MET A 72 17.75 -4.97 -4.73
C MET A 72 16.90 -6.22 -4.94
N LYS A 73 17.42 -7.41 -4.61
CA LYS A 73 16.67 -8.68 -4.71
C LYS A 73 15.47 -8.73 -3.78
N ILE A 74 15.57 -8.11 -2.60
CA ILE A 74 14.43 -7.92 -1.71
C ILE A 74 13.40 -7.00 -2.36
N GLY A 75 13.79 -5.82 -2.83
CA GLY A 75 12.88 -4.86 -3.48
C GLY A 75 12.19 -5.43 -4.72
N LEU A 76 12.87 -6.30 -5.47
CA LEU A 76 12.33 -7.02 -6.64
C LEU A 76 11.43 -8.21 -6.27
N SER A 77 11.31 -8.56 -4.99
CA SER A 77 10.63 -9.77 -4.54
C SER A 77 11.27 -11.08 -5.04
N GLU A 78 12.57 -11.08 -5.33
CA GLU A 78 13.32 -12.30 -5.64
C GLU A 78 13.69 -13.04 -4.35
N ILE A 79 13.98 -12.28 -3.29
CA ILE A 79 14.27 -12.78 -1.95
C ILE A 79 13.25 -12.21 -0.96
N LEU A 80 12.59 -13.09 -0.21
CA LEU A 80 11.72 -12.66 0.88
C LEU A 80 12.53 -12.02 2.00
N VAL A 81 12.01 -10.90 2.53
CA VAL A 81 12.57 -10.22 3.71
C VAL A 81 12.78 -11.20 4.87
N SER A 82 11.82 -12.10 5.10
CA SER A 82 11.89 -13.11 6.16
C SER A 82 13.02 -14.12 5.98
N ILE A 83 13.37 -14.47 4.74
CA ILE A 83 14.51 -15.35 4.46
C ILE A 83 15.81 -14.64 4.80
N ALA A 84 15.99 -13.41 4.33
CA ALA A 84 17.18 -12.60 4.63
C ALA A 84 17.33 -12.37 6.14
N LEU A 85 16.22 -12.06 6.82
CA LEU A 85 16.18 -11.84 8.26
C LEU A 85 16.57 -13.09 9.06
N ASN A 86 15.98 -14.26 8.72
CA ASN A 86 16.31 -15.52 9.38
C ASN A 86 17.79 -15.88 9.22
N LYS A 87 18.38 -15.61 8.05
CA LYS A 87 19.81 -15.82 7.79
C LYS A 87 20.70 -14.89 8.60
N LEU A 88 20.27 -13.64 8.81
CA LEU A 88 21.03 -12.68 9.59
C LEU A 88 20.93 -12.88 11.11
N GLN A 89 19.83 -13.44 11.62
CA GLN A 89 19.63 -13.58 13.08
C GLN A 89 20.06 -14.92 13.66
N SER A 90 19.99 -16.02 12.88
CA SER A 90 20.43 -17.39 13.20
C SER A 90 20.73 -17.72 14.68
N GLU A 91 19.70 -17.76 15.52
CA GLU A 91 19.58 -18.70 16.64
C GLU A 91 18.14 -19.25 16.68
N ASN A 92 17.96 -20.50 16.25
CA ASN A 92 16.75 -21.33 16.40
C ASN A 92 15.39 -20.66 16.13
N GLY A 93 14.96 -20.61 14.87
CA GLY A 93 13.57 -20.28 14.56
C GLY A 93 13.20 -20.59 13.12
N THR A 94 12.43 -21.66 12.92
CA THR A 94 11.73 -21.98 11.66
C THR A 94 10.54 -21.05 11.39
N ASP A 95 10.34 -20.02 12.22
CA ASP A 95 9.22 -19.11 12.11
C ASP A 95 9.47 -18.14 10.96
N LEU A 96 8.87 -18.46 9.82
CA LEU A 96 8.75 -17.54 8.69
C LEU A 96 7.98 -16.32 9.16
N ILE A 97 8.70 -15.22 9.33
CA ILE A 97 8.12 -13.94 9.71
C ILE A 97 7.16 -13.54 8.62
N LYS A 98 5.91 -13.37 9.01
CA LYS A 98 4.89 -12.83 8.12
C LYS A 98 4.72 -11.34 8.33
N SER A 99 5.09 -10.77 9.48
CA SER A 99 4.78 -9.37 9.84
C SER A 99 6.00 -8.45 9.93
N ILE A 100 5.91 -7.23 9.39
CA ILE A 100 6.87 -6.14 9.63
C ILE A 100 6.14 -4.89 10.16
N ASN A 101 6.88 -3.98 10.79
CA ASN A 101 6.36 -2.68 11.20
C ASN A 101 6.83 -1.58 10.23
N ILE A 102 5.91 -0.87 9.57
CA ILE A 102 6.22 0.28 8.70
C ILE A 102 5.78 1.56 9.42
N ARG A 103 6.73 2.42 9.77
CA ARG A 103 6.45 3.67 10.48
C ARG A 103 6.45 4.90 9.59
N GLN A 104 6.93 4.75 8.35
CA GLN A 104 7.07 5.84 7.39
C GLN A 104 6.66 5.35 6.01
N THR A 105 5.66 6.00 5.44
CA THR A 105 5.10 5.70 4.12
C THR A 105 5.57 6.71 3.08
N LYS A 106 5.79 7.97 3.47
CA LYS A 106 6.28 9.02 2.59
C LYS A 106 7.70 8.80 2.09
N GLY A 107 7.91 9.08 0.81
CA GLY A 107 9.24 9.00 0.18
C GLY A 107 9.79 7.58 0.06
N LYS A 108 8.93 6.56 0.26
CA LYS A 108 9.24 5.16 0.02
C LYS A 108 8.45 4.67 -1.18
N SER A 109 8.97 3.66 -1.87
CA SER A 109 8.26 2.96 -2.96
C SER A 109 7.17 2.03 -2.40
N ILE A 110 6.24 2.64 -1.67
CA ILE A 110 5.06 2.03 -1.06
C ILE A 110 3.84 2.69 -1.71
N SER A 111 2.90 1.88 -2.16
CA SER A 111 1.65 2.34 -2.77
C SER A 111 0.46 1.60 -2.16
N PHE A 112 -0.73 2.20 -2.27
CA PHE A 112 -1.97 1.65 -1.70
C PHE A 112 -2.87 1.17 -2.83
N ALA A 113 -3.46 -0.02 -2.69
CA ALA A 113 -4.22 -0.62 -3.76
C ALA A 113 -5.62 -0.01 -3.91
N HIS A 114 -5.92 0.56 -5.09
CA HIS A 114 -7.27 1.06 -5.46
C HIS A 114 -8.37 0.00 -5.55
N CYS A 115 -8.06 -1.29 -5.33
CA CYS A 115 -9.09 -2.33 -5.29
C CYS A 115 -9.73 -2.51 -3.91
N CYS A 116 -9.10 -2.00 -2.84
CA CYS A 116 -9.60 -2.12 -1.46
C CYS A 116 -9.29 -0.91 -0.59
N TYR A 117 -8.62 0.12 -1.14
CA TYR A 117 -8.40 1.41 -0.51
C TYR A 117 -7.98 1.30 0.97
N PRO A 118 -6.81 0.68 1.25
CA PRO A 118 -6.36 0.49 2.62
C PRO A 118 -5.99 1.82 3.26
N ILE A 119 -6.44 2.04 4.50
CA ILE A 119 -6.21 3.25 5.29
C ILE A 119 -5.68 2.91 6.69
N PRO A 120 -5.09 3.88 7.41
CA PRO A 120 -4.57 3.63 8.75
C PRO A 120 -5.64 3.09 9.70
N GLY A 121 -5.34 1.99 10.38
CA GLY A 121 -6.28 1.23 11.20
C GLY A 121 -6.72 -0.10 10.57
N ASP A 122 -6.54 -0.25 9.25
CA ASP A 122 -6.77 -1.54 8.59
C ASP A 122 -5.68 -2.55 8.91
N LYS A 123 -6.09 -3.82 9.04
CA LYS A 123 -5.16 -4.94 8.87
C LYS A 123 -4.81 -5.03 7.39
N VAL A 124 -3.53 -4.96 7.08
CA VAL A 124 -3.03 -4.96 5.70
C VAL A 124 -1.88 -5.94 5.46
N ALA A 125 -1.79 -6.43 4.23
CA ALA A 125 -0.63 -7.14 3.73
C ALA A 125 -0.07 -6.40 2.51
N GLY A 126 1.26 -6.35 2.40
CA GLY A 126 1.96 -5.86 1.23
C GLY A 126 2.30 -6.98 0.27
N ILE A 127 2.12 -6.72 -1.02
CA ILE A 127 2.64 -7.53 -2.12
C ILE A 127 3.78 -6.74 -2.74
N LEU A 128 4.97 -7.34 -2.84
CA LEU A 128 6.05 -6.70 -3.57
C LEU A 128 5.87 -6.92 -5.07
N THR A 129 5.95 -5.82 -5.82
CA THR A 129 5.84 -5.80 -7.27
C THR A 129 7.10 -5.18 -7.85
N SER A 130 7.58 -5.73 -8.96
CA SER A 130 8.78 -5.23 -9.65
C SER A 130 8.64 -3.83 -10.24
N THR A 131 7.42 -3.28 -10.29
CA THR A 131 7.12 -1.99 -10.94
C THR A 131 6.61 -0.91 -9.99
N LYS A 132 5.90 -1.28 -8.92
CA LYS A 132 5.31 -0.32 -7.98
C LYS A 132 5.90 -0.42 -6.57
N GLY A 133 6.93 -1.26 -6.39
CA GLY A 133 7.46 -1.59 -5.07
C GLY A 133 6.43 -2.33 -4.25
N LEU A 134 6.28 -1.95 -2.97
CA LEU A 134 5.34 -2.57 -2.04
C LEU A 134 3.93 -2.02 -2.25
N VAL A 135 2.99 -2.86 -2.65
CA VAL A 135 1.58 -2.49 -2.81
C VAL A 135 0.80 -3.04 -1.61
N MET A 136 0.21 -2.15 -0.81
CA MET A 136 -0.58 -2.52 0.36
C MET A 136 -2.02 -2.85 -0.02
N HIS A 137 -2.53 -3.94 0.53
CA HIS A 137 -3.90 -4.43 0.38
C HIS A 137 -4.50 -4.72 1.76
N ARG A 138 -5.81 -4.52 1.93
CA ARG A 138 -6.53 -5.05 3.09
C ARG A 138 -6.48 -6.58 3.11
N PHE A 139 -6.46 -7.17 4.30
CA PHE A 139 -6.37 -8.63 4.46
C PHE A 139 -7.53 -9.42 3.83
N ASP A 140 -8.69 -8.80 3.73
CA ASP A 140 -9.92 -9.37 3.16
C ASP A 140 -10.06 -9.10 1.64
N CYS A 141 -9.08 -8.43 1.03
CA CYS A 141 -9.12 -8.10 -0.39
C CYS A 141 -9.08 -9.36 -1.27
N GLY A 142 -10.04 -9.49 -2.19
CA GLY A 142 -10.10 -10.60 -3.15
C GLY A 142 -8.84 -10.74 -4.01
N ASN A 143 -8.21 -9.63 -4.41
CA ASN A 143 -6.97 -9.65 -5.18
C ASN A 143 -5.79 -10.20 -4.35
N LEU A 144 -5.73 -9.87 -3.06
CA LEU A 144 -4.73 -10.44 -2.16
C LEU A 144 -4.95 -11.94 -1.98
N ILE A 145 -6.20 -12.39 -1.83
CA ILE A 145 -6.53 -13.82 -1.74
C ILE A 145 -6.06 -14.56 -3.01
N HIS A 146 -6.31 -13.98 -4.19
CA HIS A 146 -5.87 -14.54 -5.47
C HIS A 146 -4.34 -14.57 -5.60
N ALA A 147 -3.64 -13.51 -5.18
CA ALA A 147 -2.19 -13.45 -5.14
C ALA A 147 -1.60 -14.56 -4.25
N LYS A 148 -2.20 -14.78 -3.07
CA LYS A 148 -1.82 -15.89 -2.17
C LYS A 148 -1.97 -17.26 -2.84
N GLN A 149 -3.04 -17.49 -3.60
CA GLN A 149 -3.25 -18.75 -4.33
C GLN A 149 -2.20 -18.99 -5.43
N LYS A 150 -1.67 -17.91 -6.01
CA LYS A 150 -0.58 -17.96 -6.99
C LYS A 150 0.81 -18.08 -6.36
N ASN A 151 0.89 -18.21 -5.03
CA ASN A 151 2.14 -18.18 -4.28
C ASN A 151 2.96 -16.91 -4.56
N GLU A 152 2.30 -15.78 -4.83
CA GLU A 152 3.00 -14.49 -4.87
C GLU A 152 3.55 -14.18 -3.48
N GLN A 153 4.67 -13.47 -3.44
CA GLN A 153 5.30 -13.08 -2.19
C GLN A 153 4.51 -11.96 -1.53
N TRP A 154 4.11 -12.17 -0.28
CA TRP A 154 3.37 -11.20 0.52
C TRP A 154 3.87 -11.20 1.96
N LEU A 155 3.62 -10.09 2.64
CA LEU A 155 3.95 -9.91 4.05
C LEU A 155 2.86 -9.09 4.73
N GLU A 156 2.45 -9.52 5.92
CA GLU A 156 1.66 -8.74 6.86
C GLU A 156 2.42 -7.48 7.26
N ILE A 157 1.71 -6.35 7.33
CA ILE A 157 2.30 -5.07 7.68
C ILE A 157 1.47 -4.48 8.80
N ASP A 158 2.11 -4.29 9.95
CA ASP A 158 1.65 -3.33 10.93
C ASP A 158 2.20 -1.97 10.55
N TRP A 159 1.33 -0.99 10.31
CA TRP A 159 1.78 0.30 9.78
C TRP A 159 1.15 1.47 10.50
N LYS A 160 1.89 2.58 10.47
CA LYS A 160 1.41 3.89 10.89
C LYS A 160 1.71 4.88 9.78
N ALA A 161 0.72 5.69 9.43
CA ALA A 161 0.90 6.80 8.50
C ALA A 161 1.77 7.89 9.11
N ASP A 162 2.44 8.66 8.25
CA ASP A 162 3.18 9.84 8.69
C ASP A 162 2.25 11.04 8.90
N GLY A 163 2.23 11.58 10.12
CA GLY A 163 1.66 12.91 10.43
C GLY A 163 0.25 13.13 9.86
N SER A 164 0.15 14.04 8.88
CA SER A 164 -1.10 14.49 8.23
C SER A 164 -1.30 13.92 6.82
N GLU A 165 -0.93 12.66 6.58
CA GLU A 165 -1.29 11.98 5.32
C GLU A 165 -2.80 11.74 5.22
N GLU A 166 -3.32 11.93 4.01
CA GLU A 166 -4.68 11.56 3.62
C GLU A 166 -4.63 10.35 2.69
N PHE A 167 -5.58 9.45 2.88
CA PHE A 167 -5.71 8.20 2.14
C PHE A 167 -7.10 8.16 1.51
N GLU A 168 -7.15 7.68 0.27
CA GLU A 168 -8.42 7.45 -0.40
C GLU A 168 -9.16 6.27 0.24
N ALA A 169 -10.45 6.45 0.51
CA ALA A 169 -11.39 5.41 0.91
C ALA A 169 -12.60 5.42 -0.01
N LEU A 170 -12.99 4.23 -0.51
CA LEU A 170 -14.20 4.06 -1.31
C LEU A 170 -15.38 3.67 -0.42
N ILE A 171 -16.43 4.48 -0.44
CA ILE A 171 -17.71 4.17 0.19
C ILE A 171 -18.83 4.11 -0.86
N ARG A 172 -19.79 3.23 -0.61
CA ARG A 172 -21.03 3.13 -1.38
C ARG A 172 -22.21 3.57 -0.52
N VAL A 173 -22.99 4.51 -1.04
CA VAL A 173 -24.15 5.09 -0.37
C VAL A 173 -25.41 4.79 -1.18
N GLN A 174 -26.38 4.10 -0.61
CA GLN A 174 -27.70 3.89 -1.22
C GLN A 174 -28.67 4.92 -0.68
N VAL A 175 -29.30 5.68 -1.59
CA VAL A 175 -30.07 6.87 -1.23
C VAL A 175 -31.33 7.00 -2.06
N GLU A 176 -32.38 7.55 -1.45
CA GLU A 176 -33.60 7.92 -2.15
C GLU A 176 -33.33 9.07 -3.13
N ASN A 177 -33.87 8.94 -4.33
CA ASN A 177 -33.69 9.91 -5.39
C ASN A 177 -34.57 11.14 -5.17
N ARG A 178 -34.07 12.11 -4.40
CA ARG A 178 -34.75 13.38 -4.12
C ARG A 178 -33.86 14.59 -4.38
N ARG A 179 -34.49 15.73 -4.69
CA ARG A 179 -33.77 17.00 -4.90
C ARG A 179 -32.93 17.34 -3.66
N GLY A 180 -31.69 17.76 -3.89
CA GLY A 180 -30.76 18.18 -2.84
C GLY A 180 -30.00 17.05 -2.12
N MET A 181 -30.18 15.78 -2.53
CA MET A 181 -29.47 14.65 -1.89
C MET A 181 -27.94 14.80 -1.96
N LEU A 182 -27.38 15.13 -3.13
CA LEU A 182 -25.93 15.28 -3.33
C LEU A 182 -25.38 16.46 -2.53
N ALA A 183 -26.09 17.59 -2.52
CA ALA A 183 -25.69 18.76 -1.75
C ALA A 183 -25.67 18.47 -0.24
N SER A 184 -26.64 17.71 0.25
CA SER A 184 -26.72 17.32 1.66
C SER A 184 -25.56 16.40 2.05
N ILE A 185 -25.24 15.40 1.24
CA ILE A 185 -24.10 14.49 1.45
C ILE A 185 -22.78 15.27 1.39
N ALA A 186 -22.59 16.11 0.38
CA ALA A 186 -21.39 16.93 0.25
C ALA A 186 -21.20 17.88 1.44
N ASN A 187 -22.28 18.47 1.95
CA ASN A 187 -22.25 19.33 3.13
C ASN A 187 -21.86 18.55 4.41
N VAL A 188 -22.33 17.31 4.56
CA VAL A 188 -21.93 16.45 5.68
C VAL A 188 -20.44 16.14 5.61
N ILE A 189 -19.95 15.70 4.43
CA ILE A 189 -18.54 15.38 4.22
C ILE A 189 -17.65 16.62 4.47
N ALA A 190 -18.05 17.79 3.96
CA ALA A 190 -17.31 19.04 4.16
C ALA A 190 -17.24 19.48 5.63
N LYS A 191 -18.29 19.24 6.43
CA LYS A 191 -18.28 19.55 7.88
C LYS A 191 -17.24 18.75 8.67
N ILE A 192 -16.92 17.55 8.19
CA ILE A 192 -15.91 16.66 8.79
C ILE A 192 -14.51 16.96 8.22
N ASN A 193 -14.40 18.00 7.39
CA ASN A 193 -13.17 18.44 6.74
C ASN A 193 -12.53 17.31 5.90
N ILE A 194 -13.37 16.61 5.14
CA ILE A 194 -12.99 15.54 4.21
C ILE A 194 -13.17 16.03 2.78
N ASN A 195 -12.23 15.70 1.90
CA ASN A 195 -12.38 15.97 0.47
C ASN A 195 -13.09 14.81 -0.26
N ILE A 196 -13.83 15.12 -1.31
CA ILE A 196 -14.38 14.13 -2.25
C ILE A 196 -13.48 14.13 -3.48
N GLU A 197 -12.71 13.05 -3.65
CA GLU A 197 -11.79 12.87 -4.78
C GLU A 197 -12.52 12.42 -6.05
N HIS A 198 -13.52 11.55 -5.87
CA HIS A 198 -14.30 11.01 -6.97
C HIS A 198 -15.74 10.76 -6.55
N LEU A 199 -16.66 10.99 -7.48
CA LEU A 199 -18.08 10.71 -7.30
C LEU A 199 -18.63 10.11 -8.58
N GLU A 200 -19.22 8.92 -8.44
CA GLU A 200 -19.97 8.26 -9.50
C GLU A 200 -21.40 7.98 -9.01
N VAL A 201 -22.38 8.21 -9.88
CA VAL A 201 -23.79 7.95 -9.61
C VAL A 201 -24.23 6.78 -10.47
N GLU A 202 -24.58 5.68 -9.83
CA GLU A 202 -25.19 4.53 -10.48
C GLU A 202 -26.72 4.57 -10.34
N GLU A 203 -27.42 4.34 -11.45
CA GLU A 203 -28.86 4.19 -11.44
C GLU A 203 -29.23 2.74 -11.12
N LYS A 204 -29.91 2.52 -9.99
CA LYS A 204 -30.43 1.19 -9.61
C LYS A 204 -31.90 1.03 -10.00
N ASP A 205 -32.71 2.04 -9.71
CA ASP A 205 -34.14 2.19 -10.05
C ASP A 205 -34.50 3.70 -10.14
N HIS A 206 -35.72 4.05 -10.53
CA HIS A 206 -36.26 5.41 -10.49
C HIS A 206 -36.28 6.00 -9.06
N SER A 207 -36.55 5.18 -8.04
CA SER A 207 -36.70 5.62 -6.65
C SER A 207 -35.39 5.70 -5.87
N MET A 208 -34.38 4.89 -6.24
CA MET A 208 -33.12 4.74 -5.50
C MET A 208 -31.89 4.90 -6.39
N LYS A 209 -30.90 5.63 -5.89
CA LYS A 209 -29.57 5.77 -6.51
C LYS A 209 -28.50 5.14 -5.62
N ALA A 210 -27.44 4.65 -6.25
CA ALA A 210 -26.22 4.29 -5.55
C ALA A 210 -25.13 5.31 -5.89
N LEU A 211 -24.43 5.80 -4.88
CA LEU A 211 -23.32 6.72 -5.03
C LEU A 211 -22.05 5.98 -4.63
N ASN A 212 -21.07 5.94 -5.52
CA ASN A 212 -19.72 5.51 -5.20
C ASN A 212 -18.88 6.77 -4.98
N LEU A 213 -18.39 6.96 -3.77
CA LEU A 213 -17.63 8.13 -3.36
C LEU A 213 -16.23 7.69 -2.96
N VAL A 214 -15.20 8.24 -3.61
CA VAL A 214 -13.83 8.17 -3.12
C VAL A 214 -13.59 9.44 -2.30
N ILE A 215 -13.28 9.28 -1.02
CA ILE A 215 -13.06 10.36 -0.07
C ILE A 215 -11.66 10.28 0.54
N GLY A 216 -11.06 11.44 0.83
CA GLY A 216 -9.74 11.53 1.48
C GLY A 216 -9.87 11.54 3.00
N VAL A 217 -9.36 10.50 3.67
CA VAL A 217 -9.44 10.33 5.13
C VAL A 217 -8.07 10.07 5.74
N ALA A 218 -7.85 10.54 6.96
CA ALA A 218 -6.59 10.32 7.68
C ALA A 218 -6.49 8.90 8.27
N ASN A 219 -7.61 8.29 8.68
CA ASN A 219 -7.67 6.99 9.32
C ASN A 219 -9.10 6.43 9.37
N ILE A 220 -9.23 5.19 9.86
CA ILE A 220 -10.50 4.49 10.02
C ILE A 220 -11.51 5.26 10.90
N SER A 221 -11.07 5.95 11.95
CA SER A 221 -11.98 6.68 12.83
C SER A 221 -12.66 7.86 12.11
N GLN A 222 -11.92 8.59 11.28
CA GLN A 222 -12.50 9.69 10.48
C GLN A 222 -13.43 9.15 9.37
N LEU A 223 -13.11 7.98 8.80
CA LEU A 223 -14.00 7.30 7.85
C LEU A 223 -15.31 6.87 8.53
N ASP A 224 -15.22 6.27 9.72
CA ASP A 224 -16.39 5.83 10.49
C ASP A 224 -17.29 7.01 10.87
N GLU A 225 -16.70 8.14 11.26
CA GLU A 225 -17.43 9.40 11.51
C GLU A 225 -18.17 9.87 10.26
N ALA A 226 -17.51 9.90 9.10
CA ALA A 226 -18.14 10.26 7.83
C ALA A 226 -19.29 9.33 7.45
N MET A 227 -19.08 8.02 7.56
CA MET A 227 -20.11 7.04 7.25
C MET A 227 -21.31 7.16 8.18
N TYR A 228 -21.08 7.39 9.48
CA TYR A 228 -22.13 7.59 10.48
C TYR A 228 -22.96 8.86 10.21
N GLU A 229 -22.30 9.98 9.97
CA GLU A 229 -22.98 11.25 9.68
C GLU A 229 -23.75 11.20 8.36
N ILE A 230 -23.20 10.55 7.32
CA ILE A 230 -23.95 10.33 6.06
C ILE A 230 -25.16 9.44 6.32
N LYS A 231 -25.00 8.36 7.10
CA LYS A 231 -26.07 7.42 7.43
C LYS A 231 -27.21 8.06 8.24
N SER A 232 -26.93 9.15 8.97
CA SER A 232 -27.91 9.91 9.75
C SER A 232 -28.94 10.68 8.91
N LEU A 233 -28.65 10.90 7.62
CA LEU A 233 -29.56 11.57 6.69
C LEU A 233 -30.76 10.65 6.41
N GLU A 234 -31.97 11.18 6.61
CA GLU A 234 -33.23 10.39 6.53
C GLU A 234 -33.41 9.61 5.22
N PHE A 235 -32.89 10.14 4.11
CA PHE A 235 -32.99 9.56 2.78
C PHE A 235 -31.84 8.57 2.44
N VAL A 236 -30.98 8.25 3.41
CA VAL A 236 -29.86 7.31 3.25
C VAL A 236 -30.22 5.93 3.81
N GLN A 237 -30.40 4.97 2.90
CA GLN A 237 -30.78 3.61 3.26
C GLN A 237 -29.59 2.74 3.68
N LEU A 238 -28.41 2.94 3.10
CA LEU A 238 -27.21 2.15 3.41
C LEU A 238 -25.97 2.98 3.15
N VAL A 239 -24.96 2.81 4.00
CA VAL A 239 -23.60 3.27 3.79
C VAL A 239 -22.70 2.09 4.09
N GLU A 240 -21.87 1.70 3.14
CA GLU A 240 -20.91 0.62 3.30
C GLU A 240 -19.56 1.02 2.71
N ARG A 241 -18.49 0.53 3.33
CA ARG A 241 -17.15 0.62 2.77
C ARG A 241 -16.96 -0.53 1.79
N ILE A 242 -16.36 -0.24 0.64
CA ILE A 242 -16.04 -1.25 -0.40
C ILE A 242 -14.62 -1.76 -0.20
#